data_AF-A0A812R6N9-F1
#
_entry.id   AF-A0A812R6N9-F1
#
_cell.length_a   1.000
_cell.length_b   1.000
_cell.length_c   1.000
_cell.angle_alpha   90.00
_cell.angle_beta   90.00
_cell.angle_gamma   90.00
#
_symmetry.space_group_name_H-M   'P 1'
#
loop_
_entity.id
_entity.type
_entity.pdbx_description
1 polymer ?
#
loop_
_entity_poly.entity_id
_entity_poly.type
_entity_poly.pdbx_seq_one_letter_code
_entity_poly.pdbx_strand_id
1 'polypeptide(L)'
;YLVEHYNHTDLPHYFANEKRGSYRSDVCRAAVLAREGGFYTDLDVEMKWTFEDLAGEATTFLASFSEDGSVLNAMMGTVANSSFMQEMLQQLVAWYRGEPVAERFGTTSEWMGPVAALAALKAVTARDCPGKELQDVEGAEIPCGPHVVRMFQERALPCWLPEDPDCPPLRYNNYFDGVRYGIYVP
;
A
#
# COMPACT_ATOMS: atom_id res chain seq x y z
N TYR A 1 14.01 13.75 10.13
CA TYR A 1 13.61 12.95 8.96
C TYR A 1 12.92 13.78 7.86
N LEU A 2 11.61 14.07 7.87
CA LEU A 2 10.95 14.77 6.74
C LEU A 2 11.59 16.14 6.41
N VAL A 3 11.81 16.98 7.43
CA VAL A 3 12.52 18.27 7.25
C VAL A 3 13.94 18.09 6.74
N GLU A 4 14.60 16.99 7.07
CA GLU A 4 16.00 16.74 6.72
C GLU A 4 16.15 16.24 5.27
N HIS A 5 15.18 15.46 4.79
CA HIS A 5 15.30 14.74 3.53
C HIS A 5 14.35 15.25 2.44
N TYR A 6 13.31 15.99 2.81
CA TYR A 6 12.24 16.44 1.91
C TYR A 6 11.92 17.93 2.08
N ASN A 7 12.86 18.76 2.56
CA ASN A 7 12.65 20.21 2.69
C ASN A 7 12.39 20.96 1.37
N HIS A 8 12.73 20.34 0.24
CA HIS A 8 12.52 20.88 -1.10
C HIS A 8 11.10 20.60 -1.63
N THR A 9 10.26 19.91 -0.85
CA THR A 9 8.85 19.65 -1.17
C THR A 9 7.94 20.24 -0.10
N ASP A 10 6.63 20.26 -0.37
CA ASP A 10 5.61 20.70 0.60
C ASP A 10 5.29 19.62 1.67
N LEU A 11 5.88 18.42 1.58
CA LEU A 11 5.57 17.30 2.48
C LEU A 11 5.77 17.63 3.97
N PRO A 12 6.87 18.28 4.41
CA PRO A 12 7.03 18.62 5.82
C PRO A 12 5.92 19.58 6.32
N HIS A 13 5.47 20.49 5.45
CA HIS A 13 4.39 21.41 5.76
C HIS A 13 3.06 20.66 5.90
N TYR A 14 2.72 19.80 4.94
CA TYR A 14 1.49 19.01 5.00
C TYR A 14 1.47 18.07 6.21
N PHE A 15 2.57 17.38 6.50
CA PHE A 15 2.67 16.51 7.67
C PHE A 15 2.48 17.25 9.00
N ALA A 16 3.02 18.47 9.12
CA ALA A 16 2.90 19.27 10.34
C ALA A 16 1.47 19.80 10.57
N ASN A 17 0.72 20.02 9.49
CA ASN A 17 -0.64 20.57 9.54
C ASN A 17 -1.73 19.50 9.53
N GLU A 18 -1.44 18.28 9.09
CA GLU A 18 -2.35 17.14 9.11
C GLU A 18 -2.82 16.82 10.54
N LYS A 19 -4.13 16.68 10.71
CA LYS A 19 -4.76 16.38 12.00
C LYS A 19 -5.07 14.90 12.17
N ARG A 20 -5.27 14.17 11.06
CA ARG A 20 -5.56 12.75 11.06
C ARG A 20 -4.27 11.94 11.23
N GLY A 21 -4.18 11.21 12.33
CA GLY A 21 -2.99 10.39 12.65
C GLY A 21 -2.65 9.37 11.56
N SER A 22 -3.64 8.71 10.98
CA SER A 22 -3.44 7.76 9.88
C SER A 22 -2.79 8.41 8.66
N TYR A 23 -3.22 9.62 8.28
CA TYR A 23 -2.65 10.33 7.13
C TYR A 23 -1.22 10.81 7.39
N ARG A 24 -0.90 11.20 8.62
CA ARG A 24 0.50 11.42 9.03
C ARG A 24 1.32 10.15 8.89
N SER A 25 0.77 9.01 9.28
CA SER A 25 1.42 7.70 9.12
C SER A 25 1.67 7.38 7.64
N ASP A 26 0.69 7.65 6.76
CA ASP A 26 0.81 7.45 5.30
C ASP A 26 1.98 8.25 4.72
N VAL A 27 2.12 9.52 5.11
CA VAL A 27 3.27 10.36 4.70
C VAL A 27 4.59 9.81 5.22
N CYS A 28 4.65 9.42 6.50
CA CYS A 28 5.87 8.88 7.10
C CYS A 28 6.31 7.57 6.44
N ARG A 29 5.41 6.58 6.31
CA ARG A 29 5.74 5.27 5.73
C ARG A 29 6.20 5.42 4.29
N ALA A 30 5.54 6.28 3.50
CA ALA A 30 5.94 6.54 2.13
C ALA A 30 7.32 7.21 2.04
N ALA A 31 7.60 8.20 2.89
CA ALA A 31 8.87 8.91 2.88
C ALA A 31 10.05 8.05 3.35
N VAL A 32 9.83 7.17 4.33
CA VAL A 32 10.88 6.23 4.77
C VAL A 32 11.15 5.22 3.66
N LEU A 33 10.13 4.53 3.14
CA LEU A 33 10.29 3.55 2.08
C LEU A 33 10.87 4.14 0.78
N ALA A 34 10.47 5.36 0.40
CA ALA A 34 11.03 6.02 -0.79
C ALA A 34 12.53 6.24 -0.70
N ARG A 35 13.05 6.51 0.50
CA ARG A 35 14.46 6.79 0.73
C ARG A 35 15.27 5.55 1.06
N GLU A 36 14.77 4.71 1.97
CA GLU A 36 15.52 3.61 2.57
C GLU A 36 15.17 2.26 1.92
N GLY A 37 14.01 2.14 1.28
CA GLY A 37 13.46 0.85 0.89
C GLY A 37 13.14 0.00 2.13
N GLY A 38 13.20 -1.31 1.97
CA GLY A 38 12.88 -2.28 3.01
C GLY A 38 11.39 -2.61 3.07
N PHE A 39 10.94 -3.02 4.24
CA PHE A 39 9.56 -3.44 4.49
C PHE A 39 8.89 -2.50 5.48
N TYR A 40 7.60 -2.30 5.28
CA TYR A 40 6.71 -1.62 6.19
C TYR A 40 5.51 -2.52 6.51
N THR A 41 5.11 -2.50 7.77
CA THR A 41 3.84 -3.10 8.19
C THR A 41 3.20 -2.23 9.28
N ASP A 42 1.89 -2.09 9.24
CA ASP A 42 1.14 -1.51 10.35
C ASP A 42 1.26 -2.41 11.59
N LEU A 43 1.22 -1.80 12.78
CA LEU A 43 1.44 -2.53 14.04
C LEU A 43 0.30 -3.49 14.42
N ASP A 44 -0.84 -3.37 13.75
CA ASP A 44 -2.02 -4.22 13.88
C ASP A 44 -2.12 -5.29 12.79
N VAL A 45 -1.08 -5.42 11.95
CA VAL A 45 -0.96 -6.53 10.99
C VAL A 45 -0.25 -7.70 11.66
N GLU A 46 -0.91 -8.85 11.69
CA GLU A 46 -0.35 -10.10 12.18
C GLU A 46 0.28 -10.89 11.03
N MET A 47 1.61 -10.96 11.02
CA MET A 47 2.36 -11.64 9.97
C MET A 47 2.40 -13.15 10.21
N LYS A 48 1.81 -13.93 9.29
CA LYS A 48 1.93 -15.40 9.24
C LYS A 48 3.20 -15.86 8.51
N TRP A 49 3.73 -15.01 7.63
CA TRP A 49 4.93 -15.25 6.82
C TRP A 49 6.07 -14.35 7.27
N THR A 50 7.30 -14.82 7.09
CA THR A 50 8.49 -13.98 7.31
C THR A 50 8.61 -12.95 6.19
N PHE A 51 9.36 -11.86 6.41
CA PHE A 51 9.57 -10.87 5.36
C PHE A 51 10.31 -11.46 4.15
N GLU A 52 11.17 -12.45 4.40
CA GLU A 52 11.89 -13.23 3.40
C GLU A 52 10.94 -14.05 2.52
N ASP A 53 9.80 -14.52 3.05
CA ASP A 53 8.81 -15.25 2.26
C ASP A 53 7.95 -14.33 1.36
N LEU A 54 7.83 -13.04 1.74
CA LEU A 54 7.01 -12.07 1.00
C LEU A 54 7.64 -11.64 -0.33
N ALA A 55 8.97 -11.64 -0.41
CA ALA A 55 9.72 -11.11 -1.54
C ALA A 55 10.66 -12.18 -2.10
N GLY A 56 10.65 -12.39 -3.42
CA GLY A 56 11.73 -13.13 -4.07
C GLY A 56 12.98 -12.27 -4.22
N GLU A 57 14.11 -12.88 -4.57
CA GLU A 57 15.39 -12.17 -4.75
C GLU A 57 15.31 -11.03 -5.78
N ALA A 58 14.39 -11.15 -6.75
CA ALA A 58 14.21 -10.15 -7.80
C ALA A 58 13.15 -9.09 -7.44
N THR A 59 12.30 -9.32 -6.43
CA THR A 59 11.21 -8.41 -6.06
C THR A 59 11.74 -7.01 -5.73
N THR A 60 11.25 -6.00 -6.46
CA THR A 60 11.62 -4.59 -6.24
C THR A 60 10.50 -3.75 -5.62
N PHE A 61 9.26 -4.24 -5.69
CA PHE A 61 8.09 -3.63 -5.12
C PHE A 61 7.04 -4.70 -4.79
N LEU A 62 6.44 -4.60 -3.62
CA LEU A 62 5.30 -5.40 -3.22
C LEU A 62 4.31 -4.59 -2.38
N ALA A 63 3.04 -4.91 -2.53
CA ALA A 63 1.92 -4.38 -1.78
C ALA A 63 0.73 -5.33 -1.93
N SER A 64 -0.42 -4.98 -1.35
CA SER A 64 -1.67 -5.73 -1.54
C SER A 64 -2.71 -4.88 -2.26
N PHE A 65 -3.49 -5.45 -3.15
CA PHE A 65 -4.78 -4.85 -3.49
C PHE A 65 -5.73 -5.00 -2.30
N SER A 66 -6.57 -3.99 -2.07
CA SER A 66 -7.65 -4.05 -1.09
C SER A 66 -8.95 -4.56 -1.73
N GLU A 67 -9.93 -4.92 -0.92
CA GLU A 67 -11.26 -5.32 -1.42
C GLU A 67 -11.99 -4.15 -2.12
N ASP A 68 -11.70 -2.90 -1.72
CA ASP A 68 -12.26 -1.67 -2.32
C ASP A 68 -11.57 -1.23 -3.64
N GLY A 69 -10.69 -2.08 -4.19
CA GLY A 69 -9.98 -1.85 -5.45
C GLY A 69 -8.84 -0.84 -5.37
N SER A 70 -8.45 -0.39 -4.18
CA SER A 70 -7.24 0.40 -3.95
C SER A 70 -6.01 -0.49 -3.69
N VAL A 71 -4.88 0.13 -3.31
CA VAL A 71 -3.68 -0.60 -2.90
C VAL A 71 -3.54 -0.42 -1.40
N LEU A 72 -3.77 -1.49 -0.64
CA LEU A 72 -3.60 -1.51 0.80
C LEU A 72 -2.15 -1.17 1.17
N ASN A 73 -1.98 -0.08 1.90
CA ASN A 73 -0.67 0.43 2.30
C ASN A 73 -0.28 0.02 3.74
N ALA A 74 -1.00 -0.94 4.33
CA ALA A 74 -0.72 -1.52 5.64
C ALA A 74 0.42 -2.55 5.61
N MET A 75 0.80 -3.05 4.44
CA MET A 75 1.98 -3.88 4.22
C MET A 75 2.57 -3.57 2.85
N MET A 76 3.83 -3.15 2.83
CA MET A 76 4.55 -2.78 1.61
C MET A 76 6.02 -3.17 1.72
N GLY A 77 6.64 -3.45 0.59
CA GLY A 77 8.07 -3.70 0.51
C GLY A 77 8.63 -3.11 -0.78
N THR A 78 9.83 -2.52 -0.73
CA THR A 78 10.43 -1.93 -1.92
C THR A 78 11.93 -1.74 -1.80
N VAL A 79 12.61 -1.58 -2.93
CA VAL A 79 13.99 -1.10 -2.97
C VAL A 79 14.06 0.40 -2.72
N ALA A 80 15.20 0.87 -2.19
CA ALA A 80 15.45 2.29 -2.01
C ALA A 80 15.33 3.04 -3.36
N ASN A 81 14.80 4.27 -3.31
CA ASN A 81 14.59 5.11 -4.49
C ASN A 81 13.70 4.48 -5.58
N SER A 82 12.75 3.63 -5.18
CA SER A 82 11.77 3.02 -6.07
C SER A 82 10.86 4.06 -6.74
N SER A 83 10.63 3.90 -8.04
CA SER A 83 9.75 4.78 -8.82
C SER A 83 8.31 4.77 -8.27
N PHE A 84 7.83 3.63 -7.76
CA PHE A 84 6.53 3.51 -7.10
C PHE A 84 6.42 4.41 -5.87
N MET A 85 7.45 4.41 -5.02
CA MET A 85 7.42 5.22 -3.80
C MET A 85 7.63 6.71 -4.07
N GLN A 86 8.47 7.05 -5.05
CA GLN A 86 8.63 8.45 -5.48
C GLN A 86 7.33 9.01 -6.07
N GLU A 87 6.64 8.21 -6.86
CA GLU A 87 5.33 8.56 -7.39
C GLU A 87 4.29 8.65 -6.26
N MET A 88 4.28 7.72 -5.29
CA MET A 88 3.38 7.80 -4.12
C MET A 88 3.55 9.10 -3.35
N LEU A 89 4.78 9.58 -3.14
CA LEU A 89 5.03 10.88 -2.51
C LEU A 89 4.42 12.05 -3.32
N GLN A 90 4.49 12.00 -4.65
CA GLN A 90 3.87 13.01 -5.52
C GLN A 90 2.34 12.96 -5.40
N GLN A 91 1.76 11.77 -5.37
CA GLN A 91 0.31 11.58 -5.24
C GLN A 91 -0.20 12.04 -3.86
N LEU A 92 0.59 11.85 -2.79
CA LEU A 92 0.29 12.40 -1.48
C LEU A 92 0.31 13.94 -1.48
N VAL A 93 1.28 14.57 -2.15
CA VAL A 93 1.30 16.03 -2.33
C VAL A 93 0.09 16.51 -3.13
N ALA A 94 -0.26 15.82 -4.22
CA ALA A 94 -1.43 16.12 -5.05
C ALA A 94 -2.74 16.04 -4.23
N TRP A 95 -2.87 15.03 -3.36
CA TRP A 95 -4.00 14.89 -2.44
C TRP A 95 -4.16 16.14 -1.57
N TYR A 96 -3.09 16.62 -0.94
CA TYR A 96 -3.14 17.82 -0.09
C TYR A 96 -3.40 19.12 -0.86
N ARG A 97 -3.15 19.13 -2.17
CA ARG A 97 -3.51 20.24 -3.07
C ARG A 97 -4.97 20.20 -3.53
N GLY A 98 -5.71 19.16 -3.16
CA GLY A 98 -7.10 18.96 -3.59
C GLY A 98 -7.22 18.52 -5.05
N GLU A 99 -6.17 17.90 -5.60
CA GLU A 99 -6.23 17.33 -6.94
C GLU A 99 -7.07 16.03 -6.91
N PRO A 100 -7.86 15.72 -7.96
CA PRO A 100 -8.74 14.56 -7.97
C PRO A 100 -7.93 13.26 -8.16
N VAL A 101 -7.53 12.63 -7.04
CA VAL A 101 -6.78 11.37 -7.05
C VAL A 101 -7.73 10.17 -7.12
N ALA A 102 -8.74 10.04 -6.25
CA ALA A 102 -9.57 8.82 -6.13
C ALA A 102 -10.45 8.52 -7.36
N GLU A 103 -11.22 9.52 -7.81
CA GLU A 103 -12.19 9.39 -8.93
C GLU A 103 -11.52 8.96 -10.24
N ARG A 104 -10.23 9.27 -10.39
CA ARG A 104 -9.46 8.98 -11.60
C ARG A 104 -9.09 7.51 -11.73
N PHE A 105 -9.09 6.75 -10.64
CA PHE A 105 -8.49 5.42 -10.60
C PHE A 105 -9.47 4.29 -10.27
N GLY A 106 -10.77 4.53 -10.22
CA GLY A 106 -11.77 3.45 -10.18
C GLY A 106 -11.76 2.62 -8.89
N THR A 107 -11.45 3.25 -7.75
CA THR A 107 -11.59 2.66 -6.41
C THR A 107 -12.71 3.37 -5.66
N THR A 108 -13.36 2.67 -4.71
CA THR A 108 -14.31 3.26 -3.76
C THR A 108 -13.65 3.73 -2.47
N SER A 109 -12.32 3.62 -2.36
CA SER A 109 -11.59 4.03 -1.16
C SER A 109 -11.59 5.54 -0.97
N GLU A 110 -11.89 5.99 0.24
CA GLU A 110 -11.79 7.40 0.65
C GLU A 110 -10.49 7.70 1.43
N TRP A 111 -9.61 6.70 1.57
CA TRP A 111 -8.40 6.78 2.37
C TRP A 111 -7.21 7.27 1.55
N MET A 112 -6.56 8.34 2.03
CA MET A 112 -5.44 8.98 1.33
C MET A 112 -4.33 7.99 0.95
N GLY A 113 -3.81 7.23 1.93
CA GLY A 113 -2.73 6.27 1.69
C GLY A 113 -3.03 5.25 0.58
N PRO A 114 -4.12 4.48 0.70
CA PRO A 114 -4.49 3.50 -0.33
C PRO A 114 -4.78 4.10 -1.71
N VAL A 115 -5.44 5.25 -1.76
CA VAL A 115 -5.69 5.96 -3.02
C VAL A 115 -4.39 6.45 -3.67
N ALA A 116 -3.48 7.06 -2.90
CA ALA A 116 -2.19 7.52 -3.40
C ALA A 116 -1.31 6.35 -3.87
N ALA A 117 -1.35 5.21 -3.16
CA ALA A 117 -0.64 4.00 -3.56
C ALA A 117 -1.19 3.43 -4.87
N LEU A 118 -2.51 3.38 -5.06
CA LEU A 118 -3.13 2.95 -6.31
C LEU A 118 -2.76 3.88 -7.47
N ALA A 119 -2.83 5.21 -7.25
CA ALA A 119 -2.47 6.22 -8.23
C ALA A 119 -1.01 6.04 -8.69
N ALA A 120 -0.10 5.81 -7.73
CA ALA A 120 1.30 5.57 -8.01
C ALA A 120 1.53 4.27 -8.79
N LEU A 121 0.88 3.18 -8.37
CA LEU A 121 0.93 1.90 -9.07
C LEU A 121 0.53 2.09 -10.54
N LYS A 122 -0.62 2.75 -10.81
CA LYS A 122 -1.13 2.98 -12.16
C LYS A 122 -0.25 3.90 -13.00
N ALA A 123 0.28 4.98 -12.42
CA ALA A 123 1.15 5.90 -13.14
C ALA A 123 2.47 5.23 -13.55
N VAL A 124 3.08 4.45 -12.64
CA VAL A 124 4.32 3.72 -12.92
C VAL A 124 4.10 2.59 -13.90
N THR A 125 3.04 1.78 -13.76
CA THR A 125 2.78 0.67 -14.70
C THR A 125 2.45 1.17 -16.10
N ALA A 126 1.69 2.27 -16.23
CA ALA A 126 1.41 2.87 -17.53
C ALA A 126 2.69 3.34 -18.24
N ARG A 127 3.67 3.83 -17.48
CA ARG A 127 4.95 4.33 -18.01
C ARG A 127 5.93 3.19 -18.32
N ASP A 128 6.11 2.28 -17.38
CA ASP A 128 7.23 1.33 -17.38
C ASP A 128 6.81 -0.05 -17.91
N CYS A 129 5.50 -0.32 -17.98
CA CYS A 129 4.93 -1.66 -18.22
C CYS A 129 3.68 -1.62 -19.11
N PRO A 130 3.74 -0.95 -20.29
CA PRO A 130 2.55 -0.69 -21.09
C PRO A 130 1.85 -1.99 -21.50
N GLY A 131 0.54 -2.05 -21.27
CA GLY A 131 -0.31 -3.19 -21.63
C GLY A 131 -0.30 -4.37 -20.65
N LYS A 132 0.35 -4.23 -19.49
CA LYS A 132 0.25 -5.22 -18.40
C LYS A 132 -0.79 -4.79 -17.36
N GLU A 133 -1.70 -5.70 -17.04
CA GLU A 133 -2.61 -5.56 -15.90
C GLU A 133 -2.03 -6.32 -14.71
N LEU A 134 -1.87 -5.66 -13.57
CA LEU A 134 -1.30 -6.26 -12.36
C LEU A 134 -2.34 -6.97 -11.49
N GLN A 135 -3.63 -6.80 -11.79
CA GLN A 135 -4.74 -7.31 -10.97
C GLN A 135 -5.02 -8.81 -11.19
N ASP A 136 -4.52 -9.39 -12.28
CA ASP A 136 -4.89 -10.75 -12.72
C ASP A 136 -3.74 -11.77 -12.63
N VAL A 137 -2.71 -11.49 -11.81
CA VAL A 137 -1.55 -12.39 -11.71
C VAL A 137 -1.48 -13.02 -10.32
N GLU A 138 -1.89 -14.29 -10.24
CA GLU A 138 -1.80 -15.12 -9.03
C GLU A 138 -0.35 -15.26 -8.56
N GLY A 139 -0.03 -14.66 -7.41
CA GLY A 139 1.17 -14.91 -6.61
C GLY A 139 2.53 -14.70 -7.27
N ALA A 140 2.56 -14.32 -8.54
CA ALA A 140 3.77 -14.27 -9.32
C ALA A 140 4.46 -12.91 -9.17
N GLU A 141 5.78 -12.96 -9.18
CA GLU A 141 6.60 -11.81 -9.51
C GLU A 141 6.33 -11.40 -10.96
N ILE A 142 5.87 -10.17 -11.15
CA ILE A 142 5.50 -9.60 -12.45
C ILE A 142 6.62 -8.67 -12.90
N PRO A 143 7.38 -9.02 -13.96
CA PRO A 143 8.34 -8.10 -14.55
C PRO A 143 7.61 -6.91 -15.15
N CYS A 144 8.06 -5.71 -14.82
CA CYS A 144 7.39 -4.45 -15.08
C CYS A 144 8.47 -3.38 -15.35
N GLY A 145 8.96 -3.32 -16.59
CA GLY A 145 10.08 -2.44 -16.94
C GLY A 145 11.33 -2.78 -16.11
N PRO A 146 11.91 -1.83 -15.36
CA PRO A 146 13.04 -2.09 -14.47
C PRO A 146 12.62 -2.70 -13.12
N HIS A 147 11.32 -2.97 -12.92
CA HIS A 147 10.76 -3.48 -11.69
C HIS A 147 10.36 -4.95 -11.81
N VAL A 148 10.37 -5.62 -10.68
CA VAL A 148 9.63 -6.86 -10.45
C VAL A 148 8.64 -6.57 -9.33
N VAL A 149 7.35 -6.68 -9.66
CA VAL A 149 6.24 -6.31 -8.79
C VAL A 149 5.57 -7.58 -8.28
N ARG A 150 5.33 -7.66 -6.97
CA ARG A 150 4.55 -8.76 -6.38
C ARG A 150 3.34 -8.20 -5.66
N MET A 151 2.15 -8.59 -6.10
CA MET A 151 0.90 -8.12 -5.51
C MET A 151 0.25 -9.24 -4.68
N PHE A 152 -0.24 -8.87 -3.51
CA PHE A 152 -1.11 -9.67 -2.67
C PHE A 152 -2.56 -9.21 -2.83
N GLN A 153 -3.50 -9.94 -2.23
CA GLN A 153 -4.91 -9.61 -2.22
C GLN A 153 -5.44 -9.63 -0.80
N GLU A 154 -5.99 -8.50 -0.36
CA GLU A 154 -6.81 -8.42 0.84
C GLU A 154 -8.18 -9.01 0.54
N ARG A 155 -8.68 -9.83 1.46
CA ARG A 155 -10.01 -10.43 1.37
C ARG A 155 -10.69 -10.37 2.73
N ALA A 156 -11.99 -10.09 2.72
CA ALA A 156 -12.81 -10.28 3.90
C ALA A 156 -12.79 -11.76 4.32
N LEU A 157 -12.57 -11.98 5.61
CA LEU A 157 -12.64 -13.28 6.24
C LEU A 157 -14.11 -13.67 6.38
N PRO A 158 -14.45 -14.96 6.22
CA PRO A 158 -15.81 -15.46 6.40
C PRO A 158 -16.22 -15.53 7.88
N CYS A 159 -16.21 -14.37 8.54
CA CYS A 159 -16.58 -14.14 9.93
C CYS A 159 -18.10 -14.28 10.18
N TRP A 160 -18.80 -15.15 9.48
CA TRP A 160 -20.20 -15.50 9.75
C TRP A 160 -20.35 -16.96 10.19
N LEU A 161 -19.29 -17.76 10.12
CA LEU A 161 -19.26 -19.13 10.59
C LEU A 161 -18.64 -19.20 11.99
N PRO A 162 -19.32 -19.79 12.99
CA PRO A 162 -18.84 -19.85 14.38
C PRO A 162 -17.50 -20.58 14.60
N GLU A 163 -17.05 -21.35 13.61
CA GLU A 163 -15.88 -22.25 13.70
C GLU A 163 -14.83 -21.97 12.62
N ASP A 164 -14.86 -20.80 11.97
CA ASP A 164 -13.82 -20.48 10.98
C ASP A 164 -12.46 -20.28 11.69
N PRO A 165 -11.43 -21.07 11.35
CA PRO A 165 -10.12 -20.99 12.01
C PRO A 165 -9.43 -19.64 11.80
N ASP A 166 -9.74 -18.92 10.72
CA ASP A 166 -9.19 -17.60 10.43
C ASP A 166 -10.01 -16.47 11.07
N CYS A 167 -11.22 -16.75 11.60
CA CYS A 167 -12.04 -15.77 12.32
C CYS A 167 -12.49 -16.23 13.72
N PRO A 168 -11.55 -16.37 14.69
CA PRO A 168 -11.89 -16.68 16.07
C PRO A 168 -12.80 -15.60 16.70
N PRO A 169 -13.46 -15.89 17.84
CA PRO A 169 -14.40 -14.97 18.50
C PRO A 169 -13.85 -13.56 18.77
N LEU A 170 -12.52 -13.40 18.93
CA LEU A 170 -11.85 -12.12 19.11
C LEU A 170 -11.88 -11.24 17.85
N ARG A 171 -11.88 -11.83 16.65
CA ARG A 171 -12.04 -11.11 15.38
C ARG A 171 -13.53 -10.87 15.10
N TYR A 172 -14.35 -11.89 15.27
CA TYR A 172 -15.80 -11.82 15.02
C TYR A 172 -16.49 -10.70 15.82
N ASN A 173 -16.27 -10.66 17.14
CA ASN A 173 -16.94 -9.72 18.05
C ASN A 173 -16.26 -8.36 18.16
N ASN A 174 -15.22 -8.09 17.36
CA ASN A 174 -14.50 -6.83 17.42
C ASN A 174 -15.31 -5.69 16.75
N TYR A 175 -15.16 -4.47 17.27
CA TYR A 175 -15.77 -3.28 16.67
C TYR A 175 -14.92 -2.73 15.50
N PHE A 176 -13.62 -3.02 15.48
CA PHE A 176 -12.73 -2.61 14.41
C PHE A 176 -12.83 -3.59 13.25
N ASP A 177 -13.36 -3.15 12.12
CA ASP A 177 -13.65 -4.03 10.98
C ASP A 177 -12.38 -4.64 10.35
N GLY A 178 -11.23 -3.96 10.46
CA GLY A 178 -9.96 -4.42 9.89
C GLY A 178 -9.51 -5.80 10.37
N VAL A 179 -9.91 -6.24 11.56
CA VAL A 179 -9.60 -7.60 12.06
C VAL A 179 -10.36 -8.70 11.32
N ARG A 180 -11.31 -8.35 10.45
CA ARG A 180 -12.07 -9.28 9.61
C ARG A 180 -11.50 -9.38 8.21
N TYR A 181 -10.28 -8.91 7.98
CA TYR A 181 -9.59 -9.01 6.70
C TYR A 181 -8.31 -9.82 6.85
N GLY A 182 -7.92 -10.48 5.78
CA GLY A 182 -6.64 -11.17 5.65
C GLY A 182 -5.97 -10.81 4.33
N ILE A 183 -4.64 -10.85 4.30
CA ILE A 183 -3.83 -10.63 3.10
C ILE A 183 -3.33 -11.98 2.61
N TYR A 184 -3.63 -12.29 1.36
CA TYR A 184 -3.37 -13.58 0.74
C TYR A 184 -2.54 -13.43 -0.53
N VAL A 185 -1.86 -14.50 -0.93
CA VAL A 185 -1.45 -14.64 -2.33
C VAL A 185 -2.72 -14.67 -3.18
N PRO A 186 -2.80 -13.89 -4.29
CA PRO A 186 -4.00 -13.84 -5.12
C PRO A 186 -4.39 -15.23 -5.62
#